data_AF-A0A8D8D9D0-F1
#
_entry.id   AF-A0A8D8D9D0-F1
#
_cell.length_a   1.000
_cell.length_b   1.000
_cell.length_c   1.000
_cell.angle_alpha   90.00
_cell.angle_beta   90.00
_cell.angle_gamma   90.00
#
_symmetry.space_group_name_H-M   'P 1'
#
loop_
_entity.id
_entity.type
_entity.pdbx_description
1 polymer ?
#
loop_
_entity_poly.entity_id
_entity_poly.type
_entity_poly.pdbx_seq_one_letter_code
_entity_poly.pdbx_strand_id
1 'polypeptide(L)'
;TDDCGDNSDEAASVCTNFNCDTLRRFQCANHRCVARYQICDGVDNCGDGSDENNMTLCATRQKSCDSYTQYQCANKKCIDRAQICDYADDCGDSSDELGCHHTSTCSVMNKGGCEHHCMNLTDGGYICACYPGFIIDAQNKKHCLDIDECATGTHKCSQICQNLNGSYACSCRDGFRL
;
A
#
# COMPACT_ATOMS: atom_id res chain seq x y z
N THR A 1 32.62 -7.88 -16.74
CA THR A 1 33.09 -9.21 -17.17
C THR A 1 33.16 -9.14 -18.66
N ASP A 2 34.21 -9.69 -19.27
CA ASP A 2 34.38 -9.73 -20.73
C ASP A 2 33.27 -10.62 -21.33
N ASP A 3 32.12 -10.00 -21.59
CA ASP A 3 30.95 -10.69 -22.10
C ASP A 3 31.02 -10.78 -23.63
N CYS A 4 31.92 -10.03 -24.28
CA CYS A 4 32.10 -9.98 -25.74
C CYS A 4 33.37 -10.68 -26.26
N GLY A 5 34.28 -11.12 -25.38
CA GLY A 5 35.50 -11.86 -25.74
C GLY A 5 36.61 -11.00 -26.37
N ASP A 6 36.42 -9.69 -26.42
CA ASP A 6 37.35 -8.70 -26.98
C ASP A 6 37.61 -7.53 -26.01
N ASN A 7 37.08 -7.58 -24.79
CA ASN A 7 37.12 -6.51 -23.77
C ASN A 7 36.59 -5.15 -24.28
N SER A 8 35.87 -5.10 -25.40
CA SER A 8 35.35 -3.85 -25.97
C SER A 8 34.26 -3.24 -25.07
N ASP A 9 33.57 -4.07 -24.30
CA ASP A 9 32.54 -3.72 -23.32
C ASP A 9 33.11 -3.30 -21.95
N GLU A 10 34.40 -3.53 -21.69
CA GLU A 10 35.11 -3.10 -20.48
C GLU A 10 36.03 -1.89 -20.71
N ALA A 11 36.04 -1.32 -21.91
CA ALA A 11 36.81 -0.12 -22.20
C ALA A 11 36.35 1.04 -21.29
N ALA A 12 37.29 1.71 -20.62
CA ALA A 12 37.00 2.80 -19.69
C ALA A 12 36.18 3.95 -20.32
N SER A 13 36.29 4.13 -21.64
CA SER A 13 35.48 5.07 -22.42
C SER A 13 34.01 4.68 -22.54
N VAL A 14 33.68 3.39 -22.42
CA VAL A 14 32.32 2.84 -22.47
C VAL A 14 31.70 2.78 -21.05
N CYS A 15 32.51 2.48 -20.02
CA CYS A 15 32.05 2.44 -18.63
C CYS A 15 31.89 3.82 -17.95
N THR A 16 32.39 4.90 -18.53
CA THR A 16 32.31 6.26 -17.96
C THR A 16 30.92 6.90 -18.08
N ASN A 17 30.00 6.31 -18.84
CA ASN A 17 28.67 6.88 -19.09
C ASN A 17 27.57 5.81 -19.13
N PHE A 18 27.74 4.70 -18.39
CA PHE A 18 26.76 3.62 -18.34
C PHE A 18 25.65 3.96 -17.35
N ASN A 19 24.48 4.32 -17.88
CA ASN A 19 23.24 4.37 -17.10
C ASN A 19 22.54 3.02 -17.20
N CYS A 20 22.17 2.46 -16.03
CA CYS A 20 21.41 1.22 -15.97
C CYS A 20 20.09 1.38 -16.75
N ASP A 21 19.62 0.30 -17.39
CA ASP A 21 18.28 0.27 -17.99
C ASP A 21 17.22 0.53 -16.90
N THR A 22 16.69 1.76 -16.92
CA THR A 22 15.81 2.30 -15.88
C THR A 22 14.45 1.59 -15.80
N LEU A 23 14.09 0.79 -16.82
CA LEU A 23 12.82 0.06 -16.82
C LEU A 23 12.83 -1.13 -15.85
N ARG A 24 13.97 -1.80 -15.66
CA ARG A 24 14.06 -3.03 -14.86
C ARG A 24 15.18 -3.01 -13.82
N ARG A 25 16.12 -2.07 -13.91
CA ARG A 25 17.25 -1.92 -13.01
C ARG A 25 17.23 -0.56 -12.33
N PHE A 26 17.82 -0.52 -11.13
CA PHE A 26 18.09 0.69 -10.37
C PHE A 26 19.59 0.92 -10.33
N GLN A 27 19.98 2.18 -10.53
CA GLN A 27 21.37 2.61 -10.47
C GLN A 27 21.67 3.14 -9.07
N CYS A 28 22.55 2.43 -8.38
CA CYS A 28 23.08 2.80 -7.07
C CYS A 28 23.94 4.07 -7.15
N ALA A 29 24.25 4.71 -6.02
CA ALA A 29 25.13 5.89 -6.00
C ALA A 29 26.55 5.56 -6.46
N ASN A 30 27.03 4.34 -6.23
CA ASN A 30 28.29 3.82 -6.76
C ASN A 30 28.22 3.35 -8.23
N HIS A 31 27.16 3.71 -8.98
CA HIS A 31 26.89 3.32 -10.37
C HIS A 31 26.69 1.81 -10.62
N ARG A 32 26.58 0.99 -9.56
CA ARG A 32 26.18 -0.42 -9.69
C ARG A 32 24.71 -0.51 -10.10
N CYS A 33 24.38 -1.53 -10.89
CA CYS A 33 22.99 -1.82 -11.26
C CYS A 33 22.44 -2.99 -10.46
N VAL A 34 21.39 -2.75 -9.69
CA VAL A 34 20.60 -3.79 -9.01
C VAL A 34 19.22 -3.92 -9.65
N ALA A 35 18.54 -5.04 -9.47
CA ALA A 35 17.20 -5.20 -10.02
C ALA A 35 16.19 -4.33 -9.26
N ARG A 36 15.13 -3.85 -9.94
CA ARG A 36 14.13 -2.98 -9.29
C ARG A 36 13.40 -3.63 -8.10
N TYR A 37 13.40 -4.96 -8.00
CA TYR A 37 12.81 -5.68 -6.86
C TYR A 37 13.74 -5.77 -5.65
N GLN A 38 15.03 -5.50 -5.83
CA GLN A 38 16.06 -5.47 -4.79
C GLN A 38 16.18 -4.10 -4.13
N ILE A 39 15.21 -3.22 -4.38
CA ILE A 39 15.17 -1.89 -3.79
C ILE A 39 14.28 -1.98 -2.56
N CYS A 40 14.80 -1.61 -1.39
CA CYS A 40 14.08 -1.62 -0.12
C CYS A 40 13.60 -3.01 0.30
N ASP A 41 14.37 -4.05 -0.05
CA ASP A 41 14.10 -5.44 0.32
C ASP A 41 14.74 -5.84 1.66
N GLY A 42 15.49 -4.93 2.29
CA GLY A 42 16.19 -5.12 3.55
C GLY A 42 17.59 -5.72 3.38
N VAL A 43 18.09 -5.86 2.15
CA VAL A 43 19.42 -6.37 1.83
C VAL A 43 20.20 -5.29 1.10
N ASP A 44 21.44 -5.03 1.51
CA ASP A 44 22.33 -4.10 0.79
C ASP A 44 22.86 -4.76 -0.50
N ASN A 45 22.06 -4.71 -1.56
CA ASN A 45 22.43 -5.25 -2.86
C ASN A 45 23.37 -4.31 -3.61
N CYS A 46 23.33 -3.00 -3.31
CA CYS A 46 24.26 -2.03 -3.89
C CYS A 46 25.68 -2.12 -3.28
N GLY A 47 25.80 -2.55 -2.03
CA GLY A 47 27.03 -2.54 -1.23
C GLY A 47 27.40 -1.15 -0.66
N ASP A 48 26.60 -0.13 -0.98
CA ASP A 48 26.71 1.24 -0.48
C ASP A 48 25.42 1.70 0.23
N GLY A 49 24.44 0.80 0.40
CA GLY A 49 23.14 1.08 1.01
C GLY A 49 22.20 1.96 0.19
N SER A 50 22.52 2.28 -1.07
CA SER A 50 21.71 3.17 -1.90
C SER A 50 20.33 2.60 -2.24
N ASP A 51 20.23 1.27 -2.36
CA ASP A 51 18.99 0.54 -2.59
C ASP A 51 18.11 0.46 -1.34
N GLU A 52 18.71 0.53 -0.15
CA GLU A 52 18.04 0.51 1.15
C GLU A 52 17.92 1.91 1.79
N ASN A 53 18.10 2.97 1.00
CA ASN A 53 18.07 4.33 1.54
C ASN A 53 16.65 4.75 1.96
N ASN A 54 16.42 4.67 3.27
CA ASN A 54 15.15 4.98 3.89
C ASN A 54 14.76 6.47 3.85
N MET A 55 15.70 7.40 3.64
CA MET A 55 15.39 8.84 3.62
C MET A 55 14.82 9.34 2.30
N THR A 56 15.15 8.68 1.19
CA THR A 56 14.81 9.19 -0.15
C THR A 56 14.09 8.14 -1.01
N LEU A 57 14.49 6.88 -0.90
CA LEU A 57 14.06 5.82 -1.82
C LEU A 57 13.00 4.90 -1.18
N CYS A 58 13.21 4.46 0.05
CA CYS A 58 12.26 3.59 0.76
C CYS A 58 11.18 4.36 1.52
N ALA A 59 11.39 5.65 1.81
CA ALA A 59 10.36 6.50 2.41
C ALA A 59 9.12 6.66 1.53
N THR A 60 9.29 6.71 0.20
CA THR A 60 8.18 6.93 -0.76
C THR A 60 7.62 5.64 -1.33
N ARG A 61 8.40 4.54 -1.28
CA ARG A 61 7.86 3.20 -1.54
C ARG A 61 7.20 2.70 -0.27
N GLN A 62 5.93 3.08 -0.11
CA GLN A 62 5.08 2.47 0.90
C GLN A 62 5.08 0.96 0.63
N LYS A 63 5.82 0.20 1.44
CA LYS A 63 5.86 -1.26 1.37
C LYS A 63 4.42 -1.71 1.52
N SER A 64 3.82 -2.17 0.42
CA SER A 64 2.46 -2.71 0.46
C SER A 64 2.45 -3.85 1.46
N CYS A 65 1.40 -3.94 2.28
CA CYS A 65 1.27 -5.05 3.22
C CYS A 65 1.42 -6.37 2.46
N ASP A 66 2.17 -7.30 3.03
CA ASP A 66 2.32 -8.62 2.43
C ASP A 66 0.94 -9.30 2.36
N SER A 67 0.46 -9.56 1.14
CA SER A 67 -0.91 -10.06 0.94
C SER A 67 -1.18 -11.43 1.58
N TYR A 68 -0.12 -12.17 1.95
CA TYR A 68 -0.24 -13.52 2.47
C TYR A 68 -0.19 -13.58 4.00
N THR A 69 0.64 -12.76 4.63
CA THR A 69 0.89 -12.78 6.08
C THR A 69 0.33 -11.55 6.82
N GLN A 70 0.02 -10.48 6.10
CA GLN A 70 -0.41 -9.22 6.71
C GLN A 70 -1.82 -8.81 6.27
N TYR A 71 -2.45 -7.99 7.09
CA TYR A 71 -3.71 -7.33 6.83
C TYR A 71 -3.53 -5.82 6.86
N GLN A 72 -4.20 -5.13 5.93
CA GLN A 72 -4.18 -3.68 5.85
C GLN A 72 -5.42 -3.09 6.53
N CYS A 73 -5.19 -2.38 7.63
CA CYS A 73 -6.20 -1.60 8.35
C CYS A 73 -6.75 -0.44 7.50
N ALA A 74 -7.87 0.17 7.91
CA ALA A 74 -8.44 1.32 7.18
C ALA A 74 -7.50 2.53 7.17
N ASN A 75 -6.75 2.76 8.27
CA ASN A 75 -5.67 3.75 8.34
C ASN A 75 -4.39 3.39 7.53
N LYS A 76 -4.41 2.31 6.75
CA LYS A 76 -3.30 1.78 5.93
C LYS A 76 -2.13 1.18 6.71
N LYS A 77 -2.24 1.03 8.04
CA LYS A 77 -1.30 0.27 8.85
C LYS A 77 -1.39 -1.21 8.48
N CYS A 78 -0.25 -1.89 8.46
CA CYS A 78 -0.19 -3.34 8.26
C CYS A 78 -0.03 -4.03 9.62
N ILE A 79 -0.88 -5.00 9.91
CA ILE A 79 -0.80 -5.88 11.09
C ILE A 79 -0.69 -7.33 10.62
N ASP A 80 -0.33 -8.25 11.52
CA ASP A 80 -0.31 -9.68 11.19
C ASP A 80 -1.73 -10.22 11.03
N ARG A 81 -1.92 -11.23 10.17
CA ARG A 81 -3.25 -11.84 9.97
C ARG A 81 -3.81 -12.54 11.21
N ALA A 82 -2.95 -12.94 12.15
CA ALA A 82 -3.37 -13.51 13.43
C ALA A 82 -3.97 -12.46 14.38
N GLN A 83 -3.71 -11.17 14.13
CA GLN A 83 -4.19 -10.03 14.92
C GLN A 83 -5.53 -9.48 14.42
N ILE A 84 -6.28 -10.27 13.66
CA ILE A 84 -7.58 -9.86 13.12
C ILE A 84 -8.67 -10.56 13.91
N CYS A 85 -9.64 -9.80 14.42
CA CYS A 85 -10.73 -10.33 15.23
C CYS A 85 -10.24 -11.07 16.50
N ASP A 86 -9.17 -10.56 17.10
CA ASP A 86 -8.51 -11.11 18.29
C ASP A 86 -8.89 -10.37 19.58
N TYR A 87 -9.86 -9.44 19.49
CA TYR A 87 -10.36 -8.60 20.58
C TYR A 87 -9.36 -7.52 21.05
N ALA A 88 -8.27 -7.28 20.33
CA ALA A 88 -7.37 -6.16 20.55
C ALA A 88 -7.52 -5.11 19.43
N ASP A 89 -7.17 -3.85 19.75
CA ASP A 89 -7.05 -2.79 18.73
C ASP A 89 -5.59 -2.72 18.30
N ASP A 90 -5.20 -3.59 17.37
CA ASP A 90 -3.86 -3.62 16.81
C ASP A 90 -3.71 -2.59 15.68
N CYS A 91 -4.81 -2.23 15.00
CA CYS A 91 -4.80 -1.17 14.01
C CYS A 91 -4.61 0.23 14.61
N GLY A 92 -5.05 0.45 15.86
CA GLY A 92 -5.15 1.76 16.52
C GLY A 92 -6.39 2.58 16.11
N ASP A 93 -7.19 2.05 15.19
CA ASP A 93 -8.48 2.59 14.74
C ASP A 93 -9.61 1.54 14.78
N SER A 94 -9.36 0.38 15.41
CA SER A 94 -10.25 -0.79 15.53
C SER A 94 -10.72 -1.42 14.22
N SER A 95 -10.10 -1.10 13.08
CA SER A 95 -10.51 -1.64 11.76
C SER A 95 -10.41 -3.16 11.67
N ASP A 96 -9.50 -3.75 12.43
CA ASP A 96 -9.30 -5.18 12.64
C ASP A 96 -10.45 -5.89 13.34
N GLU A 97 -11.33 -5.16 14.04
CA GLU A 97 -12.40 -5.72 14.88
C GLU A 97 -13.83 -5.37 14.39
N LEU A 98 -13.96 -4.37 13.52
CA LEU A 98 -15.27 -3.80 13.15
C LEU A 98 -16.11 -4.72 12.23
N GLY A 99 -15.48 -5.61 11.45
CA GLY A 99 -16.14 -6.44 10.43
C GLY A 99 -16.21 -7.94 10.73
N CYS A 100 -15.96 -8.36 11.97
CA CYS A 100 -15.74 -9.77 12.32
C CYS A 100 -17.00 -10.64 12.31
N HIS A 101 -16.91 -11.82 11.67
CA HIS A 101 -17.95 -12.83 11.61
C HIS A 101 -17.38 -14.25 11.84
N HIS A 102 -17.62 -14.84 13.01
CA HIS A 102 -17.02 -16.12 13.42
C HIS A 102 -17.78 -17.39 12.96
N THR A 103 -19.03 -17.27 12.50
CA THR A 103 -19.92 -18.43 12.29
C THR A 103 -19.94 -18.99 10.86
N SER A 104 -19.29 -18.32 9.92
CA SER A 104 -19.33 -18.72 8.50
C SER A 104 -17.99 -18.42 7.84
N THR A 105 -17.85 -18.76 6.56
CA THR A 105 -16.66 -18.44 5.78
C THR A 105 -17.03 -17.51 4.65
N CYS A 106 -16.01 -16.87 4.10
CA CYS A 106 -16.09 -16.06 2.90
C CYS A 106 -16.51 -16.93 1.70
N SER A 107 -17.81 -16.98 1.44
CA SER A 107 -18.37 -17.71 0.31
C SER A 107 -18.00 -17.00 -0.99
N VAL A 108 -17.27 -17.66 -1.88
CA VAL A 108 -16.76 -17.08 -3.14
C VAL A 108 -17.87 -16.48 -4.02
N MET A 109 -19.09 -17.02 -3.94
CA MET A 109 -20.22 -16.54 -4.74
C MET A 109 -20.86 -15.24 -4.24
N ASN A 110 -20.80 -14.96 -2.94
CA ASN A 110 -21.49 -13.80 -2.33
C ASN A 110 -20.56 -12.95 -1.46
N LYS A 111 -19.24 -13.17 -1.51
CA LYS A 111 -18.26 -12.53 -0.60
C LYS A 111 -18.67 -12.61 0.88
N GLY A 112 -19.24 -13.75 1.31
CA GLY A 112 -19.79 -13.88 2.68
C GLY A 112 -20.96 -12.94 3.02
N GLY A 113 -21.50 -12.23 2.03
CA GLY A 113 -22.49 -11.16 2.18
C GLY A 113 -21.88 -9.78 2.46
N CYS A 114 -20.55 -9.64 2.44
CA CYS A 114 -19.88 -8.34 2.55
C CYS A 114 -20.06 -7.54 1.26
N GLU A 115 -20.28 -6.23 1.39
CA GLU A 115 -20.45 -5.33 0.25
C GLU A 115 -19.18 -5.21 -0.61
N HIS A 116 -18.03 -4.99 0.03
CA HIS A 116 -16.76 -4.72 -0.67
C HIS A 116 -15.79 -5.89 -0.62
N HIS A 117 -15.06 -6.05 0.49
CA HIS A 117 -14.06 -7.09 0.68
C HIS A 117 -14.46 -8.07 1.76
N CYS A 118 -14.01 -9.31 1.59
CA CYS A 118 -14.27 -10.41 2.50
C CYS A 118 -13.02 -11.28 2.56
N MET A 119 -12.53 -11.54 3.77
CA MET A 119 -11.31 -12.31 3.99
C MET A 119 -11.50 -13.36 5.07
N ASN A 120 -11.16 -14.61 4.77
CA ASN A 120 -11.17 -15.68 5.77
C ASN A 120 -10.07 -15.49 6.81
N LEU A 121 -10.43 -15.75 8.06
CA LEU A 121 -9.52 -15.76 9.22
C LEU A 121 -8.87 -17.14 9.37
N THR A 122 -7.71 -17.19 10.02
CA THR A 122 -6.98 -18.45 10.27
C THR A 122 -7.68 -19.34 11.29
N ASP A 123 -8.30 -18.74 12.31
CA ASP A 123 -8.98 -19.43 13.41
C ASP A 123 -10.44 -19.79 13.10
N GLY A 124 -10.84 -19.62 11.84
CA GLY A 124 -12.22 -19.77 11.39
C GLY A 124 -13.00 -18.46 11.50
N GLY A 125 -14.00 -18.31 10.63
CA GLY A 125 -14.66 -17.03 10.42
C GLY A 125 -14.09 -16.24 9.25
N TYR A 126 -14.59 -15.02 9.09
CA TYR A 126 -14.15 -14.05 8.10
C TYR A 126 -14.36 -12.63 8.61
N ILE A 127 -13.62 -11.69 8.04
CA ILE A 127 -13.81 -10.26 8.25
C ILE A 127 -14.32 -9.61 6.98
N CYS A 128 -15.33 -8.75 7.11
CA CYS A 128 -15.71 -7.80 6.06
C CYS A 128 -14.84 -6.56 6.16
N ALA A 129 -14.28 -6.10 5.05
CA ALA A 129 -13.51 -4.87 4.96
C ALA A 129 -14.06 -3.97 3.85
N CYS A 130 -13.95 -2.66 4.05
CA CYS A 130 -14.40 -1.67 3.08
C CYS A 130 -13.25 -1.18 2.19
N TYR A 131 -13.58 -0.65 1.03
CA TYR A 131 -12.60 0.08 0.21
C TYR A 131 -12.10 1.33 0.95
N PRO A 132 -10.93 1.88 0.58
CA PRO A 132 -10.48 3.17 1.10
C PRO A 132 -11.55 4.25 0.86
N GLY A 133 -11.78 5.11 1.85
CA GLY A 133 -12.85 6.11 1.82
C GLY A 133 -14.19 5.62 2.40
N PHE A 134 -14.24 4.39 2.92
CA PHE A 134 -15.44 3.82 3.53
C PHE A 134 -15.15 3.23 4.91
N ILE A 135 -16.17 3.22 5.77
CA ILE A 135 -16.17 2.58 7.11
C ILE A 135 -17.26 1.52 7.22
N ILE A 136 -17.05 0.54 8.10
CA ILE A 136 -18.07 -0.49 8.38
C ILE A 136 -19.26 0.16 9.12
N ASP A 137 -20.47 -0.17 8.68
CA ASP A 137 -21.70 0.27 9.34
C ASP A 137 -21.86 -0.37 10.72
N ALA A 138 -22.16 0.45 11.74
CA ALA A 138 -22.29 0.01 13.13
C ALA A 138 -23.48 -0.94 13.38
N GLN A 139 -24.54 -0.83 12.58
CA GLN A 139 -25.72 -1.68 12.66
C GLN A 139 -25.57 -2.94 11.79
N ASN A 140 -24.92 -2.80 10.63
CA ASN A 140 -24.70 -3.90 9.69
C ASN A 140 -23.22 -4.01 9.33
N LYS A 141 -22.49 -4.87 10.04
CA LYS A 141 -21.05 -5.13 9.84
C LYS A 141 -20.64 -5.62 8.44
N LYS A 142 -21.61 -5.88 7.56
CA LYS A 142 -21.40 -6.26 6.16
C LYS A 142 -21.52 -5.11 5.17
N HIS A 143 -22.07 -3.98 5.59
CA HIS A 143 -22.32 -2.80 4.78
C HIS A 143 -21.24 -1.74 5.05
N CYS A 144 -20.90 -0.99 4.02
CA CYS A 144 -19.87 0.02 4.01
C CYS A 144 -20.49 1.41 3.79
N LEU A 145 -20.24 2.33 4.71
CA LEU A 145 -20.68 3.71 4.61
C LEU A 145 -19.54 4.58 4.08
N ASP A 146 -19.89 5.47 3.17
CA ASP A 146 -18.99 6.52 2.70
C ASP A 146 -18.55 7.42 3.86
N ILE A 147 -17.26 7.75 3.90
CA ILE A 147 -16.74 8.72 4.86
C ILE A 147 -16.93 10.10 4.26
N ASP A 148 -17.82 10.91 4.83
CA ASP A 148 -17.94 12.30 4.42
C ASP A 148 -16.72 13.11 4.93
N GLU A 149 -15.68 13.20 4.10
CA GLU A 149 -14.45 13.89 4.48
C GLU A 149 -14.68 15.41 4.65
N CYS A 150 -15.70 15.95 3.99
CA CYS A 150 -16.12 17.35 4.09
C CYS A 150 -16.80 17.65 5.43
N ALA A 151 -17.65 16.75 5.92
CA ALA A 151 -18.29 16.89 7.23
C ALA A 151 -17.33 16.60 8.39
N THR A 152 -16.42 15.63 8.21
CA THR A 152 -15.43 15.26 9.24
C THR A 152 -14.22 16.20 9.29
N GLY A 153 -14.03 17.03 8.27
CA GLY A 153 -12.90 17.97 8.17
C GLY A 153 -11.55 17.27 7.95
N THR A 154 -11.56 16.02 7.50
CA THR A 154 -10.35 15.23 7.21
C THR A 154 -9.79 15.48 5.81
N HIS A 155 -10.54 16.21 4.98
CA HIS A 155 -10.13 16.62 3.64
C HIS A 155 -8.92 17.58 3.63
N LYS A 156 -8.14 17.55 2.54
CA LYS A 156 -7.00 18.45 2.33
C LYS A 156 -7.31 19.67 1.44
N CYS A 157 -8.58 19.93 1.15
CA CYS A 157 -8.98 21.07 0.31
C CYS A 157 -8.64 22.42 0.94
N SER A 158 -8.12 23.33 0.12
CA SER A 158 -7.82 24.72 0.51
C SER A 158 -9.05 25.62 0.52
N GLN A 159 -10.07 25.31 -0.30
CA GLN A 159 -11.26 26.14 -0.47
C GLN A 159 -12.55 25.33 -0.28
N ILE A 160 -13.15 24.84 -1.36
CA ILE A 160 -14.44 24.16 -1.32
C ILE A 160 -14.21 22.65 -1.37
N CYS A 161 -14.76 21.92 -0.40
CA CYS A 161 -14.82 20.48 -0.39
C CYS A 161 -16.17 20.01 -0.96
N GLN A 162 -16.14 19.01 -1.83
CA GLN A 162 -17.31 18.32 -2.34
C GLN A 162 -17.18 16.84 -2.00
N ASN A 163 -18.11 16.29 -1.22
CA ASN A 163 -18.09 14.88 -0.86
C ASN A 163 -18.53 14.04 -2.06
N LEU A 164 -17.80 12.97 -2.36
CA LEU A 164 -18.12 11.99 -3.39
C LEU A 164 -18.15 10.59 -2.75
N ASN A 165 -18.80 9.64 -3.40
CA ASN A 165 -18.84 8.28 -2.86
C ASN A 165 -17.45 7.64 -2.96
N GLY A 166 -16.82 7.38 -1.82
CA GLY A 166 -15.50 6.79 -1.62
C GLY A 166 -14.33 7.78 -1.66
N SER A 167 -14.58 9.09 -1.77
CA SER A 167 -13.53 10.13 -1.85
C SER A 167 -14.15 11.52 -1.78
N TYR A 168 -13.33 12.56 -1.68
CA TYR A 168 -13.78 13.94 -1.90
C TYR A 168 -13.10 14.58 -3.12
N ALA A 169 -13.71 15.65 -3.63
CA ALA A 169 -13.12 16.54 -4.62
C ALA A 169 -12.96 17.96 -4.05
N CYS A 170 -11.87 18.61 -4.43
CA CYS A 170 -11.64 20.01 -4.11
C CYS A 170 -11.99 20.90 -5.30
N SER A 171 -12.67 22.01 -5.03
CA SER A 171 -12.99 23.03 -6.03
C SER A 171 -12.60 24.42 -5.54
N CYS A 172 -12.34 25.31 -6.49
CA CYS A 172 -12.04 26.71 -6.23
C CYS A 172 -13.32 27.54 -6.27
N ARG A 173 -13.36 28.61 -5.47
CA ARG A 173 -14.34 29.68 -5.61
C ARG A 173 -14.16 30.39 -6.96
N ASP A 174 -15.24 31.01 -7.42
CA ASP A 174 -15.25 31.74 -8.70
C ASP A 174 -14.07 32.73 -8.81
N GLY A 175 -13.38 32.68 -9.95
CA GLY A 175 -12.21 33.52 -10.25
C GLY A 175 -10.85 32.87 -9.96
N PHE A 176 -10.81 31.70 -9.34
CA PHE A 176 -9.57 30.97 -9.06
C PHE A 176 -9.53 29.65 -9.84
N ARG A 177 -8.33 29.21 -10.26
CA ARG A 177 -8.12 27.93 -10.94
C ARG A 177 -7.19 27.04 -10.10
N LEU A 178 -7.39 25.73 -10.23
CA LEU A 178 -6.66 24.68 -9.53
C LEU A 178 -5.18 24.64 -9.96
#